data_AF-A0A8E2UC49-F1
#
_entry.id   AF-A0A8E2UC49-F1
#
_cell.length_a   1.000
_cell.length_b   1.000
_cell.length_c   1.000
_cell.angle_alpha   90.00
_cell.angle_beta   90.00
_cell.angle_gamma   90.00
#
_symmetry.space_group_name_H-M   'P 1'
#
loop_
_entity.id
_entity.type
_entity.pdbx_description
1 polymer ?
#
loop_
_entity_poly.entity_id
_entity_poly.type
_entity_poly.pdbx_seq_one_letter_code
_entity_poly.pdbx_strand_id
1 'polypeptide(L)'
;MSADSVRRVDFLPWEYDPHSADGAAQAERLRELAASGAEIGDRVFVSASAAVFCDRLSIGDRSYIAANAYVTDNVAIGADCSVNPFAVVRGDVHMGDGVRIGAHTSILGFNHEMEPDAPVFTQGLSSRGIVLGDDVWIGSQVTILDGVVVGDHVVIGAGSVVTKSVPDHAVAAGNPARVLRDRRAPAREAGLREGLRRFGDTARAEITAVLARCFEGGRFVDRPGTAAAPTLRPWADAVELADLLLDAPPPGFDAADLLRRLTARQDPATGLVADGDLSDAGLERAQTSPDPQSSERLSAFEGPASYHVLSASYAVRLLGGRMPHPIRAVHGLTGTDVTAALDARDWAAGAWGSGAAVDAVATACAANMLDHSDALDDGGVGPLLTVLGWAVARADPRTGLWGEELPGAESPRLQAVNGFYRLTRGLFAQFGLPLPYPVATIDTVLLHAADPHLSTPDGWTACNVLDSAHPLWLASQQTKHRCGEIAEWARGALEQALGQWVPGEGMAFAPRSSGEDGEPGLQGTEMWLSIIWLLADLLHASDSLGYRMRGVHRPEPIAALRSASRS
;
A
#
# COMPACT_ATOMS: atom_id res chain seq x y z
N MET A 1 -12.58 49.16 -50.61
CA MET A 1 -12.80 48.14 -49.55
C MET A 1 -11.48 47.40 -49.44
N SER A 2 -10.71 47.60 -48.36
CA SER A 2 -9.36 47.04 -48.25
C SER A 2 -9.43 45.53 -48.06
N ALA A 3 -8.61 44.81 -48.82
CA ALA A 3 -8.33 43.40 -48.62
C ALA A 3 -7.70 43.14 -47.24
N ASP A 4 -8.09 42.01 -46.63
CA ASP A 4 -7.32 41.21 -45.66
C ASP A 4 -6.76 41.89 -44.39
N SER A 5 -7.61 42.48 -43.56
CA SER A 5 -7.25 42.59 -42.13
C SER A 5 -7.56 41.26 -41.43
N VAL A 6 -6.55 40.59 -40.89
CA VAL A 6 -6.69 39.43 -40.01
C VAL A 6 -7.73 39.72 -38.92
N ARG A 7 -8.81 38.93 -38.85
CA ARG A 7 -9.85 39.11 -37.84
C ARG A 7 -9.44 38.40 -36.56
N ARG A 8 -9.56 39.11 -35.44
CA ARG A 8 -9.22 38.58 -34.11
C ARG A 8 -10.03 37.32 -33.77
N VAL A 9 -11.33 37.33 -34.07
CA VAL A 9 -12.26 36.23 -33.79
C VAL A 9 -11.87 34.94 -34.53
N ASP A 10 -11.20 35.03 -35.68
CA ASP A 10 -10.73 33.85 -36.41
C ASP A 10 -9.66 33.09 -35.59
N PHE A 11 -8.81 33.79 -34.85
CA PHE A 11 -7.76 33.18 -34.01
C PHE A 11 -8.21 32.92 -32.58
N LEU A 12 -9.20 33.67 -32.10
CA LEU A 12 -9.74 33.61 -30.74
C LEU A 12 -11.26 33.37 -30.78
N PRO A 13 -11.72 32.23 -31.34
CA PRO A 13 -13.14 31.96 -31.54
C PRO A 13 -13.95 31.83 -30.24
N TRP A 14 -13.30 31.67 -29.08
CA TRP A 14 -13.96 31.73 -27.78
C TRP A 14 -14.42 33.15 -27.40
N GLU A 15 -14.02 34.18 -28.14
CA GLU A 15 -14.53 35.55 -28.01
C GLU A 15 -15.73 35.82 -28.94
N TYR A 16 -16.16 34.83 -29.75
CA TYR A 16 -17.25 35.00 -30.71
C TYR A 16 -18.59 35.26 -30.01
N ASP A 17 -19.20 36.39 -30.35
CA ASP A 17 -20.58 36.72 -30.02
C ASP A 17 -21.44 36.64 -31.31
N PRO A 18 -22.46 35.77 -31.37
CA PRO A 18 -23.34 35.67 -32.54
C PRO A 18 -24.17 36.93 -32.81
N HIS A 19 -24.28 37.84 -31.85
CA HIS A 19 -24.95 39.13 -32.02
C HIS A 19 -24.01 40.26 -32.46
N SER A 20 -22.72 39.97 -32.62
CA SER A 20 -21.72 40.93 -33.11
C SER A 20 -21.82 41.15 -34.63
N ALA A 21 -21.07 42.14 -35.13
CA ALA A 21 -20.95 42.39 -36.58
C ALA A 21 -20.39 41.19 -37.36
N ASP A 22 -19.63 40.30 -36.71
CA ASP A 22 -19.08 39.10 -37.33
C ASP A 22 -20.13 37.98 -37.50
N GLY A 23 -21.27 38.07 -36.80
CA GLY A 23 -22.32 37.05 -36.81
C GLY A 23 -22.93 36.81 -38.19
N ALA A 24 -23.10 37.86 -39.01
CA ALA A 24 -23.65 37.72 -40.36
C ALA A 24 -22.70 36.94 -41.30
N ALA A 25 -21.40 37.25 -41.24
CA ALA A 25 -20.38 36.53 -42.00
C ALA A 25 -20.26 35.07 -41.53
N GLN A 26 -20.39 34.84 -40.22
CA GLN A 26 -20.37 33.49 -39.68
C GLN A 26 -21.59 32.68 -40.12
N ALA A 27 -22.80 33.27 -40.10
CA ALA A 27 -24.01 32.61 -40.57
C ALA A 27 -23.97 32.28 -42.08
N GLU A 28 -23.28 33.08 -42.88
CA GLU A 28 -23.00 32.76 -44.29
C GLU A 28 -22.04 31.57 -44.42
N ARG A 29 -20.91 31.60 -43.71
CA ARG A 29 -19.93 30.51 -43.71
C ARG A 29 -20.53 29.16 -43.32
N LEU A 30 -21.38 29.13 -42.29
CA LEU A 30 -22.04 27.90 -41.85
C LEU A 30 -23.05 27.38 -42.89
N ARG A 31 -23.79 28.29 -43.58
CA ARG A 31 -24.71 27.92 -44.66
C ARG A 31 -23.98 27.30 -45.85
N GLU A 32 -22.80 27.80 -46.20
CA GLU A 32 -21.97 27.22 -47.26
C GLU A 32 -21.55 25.79 -46.94
N LEU A 33 -21.05 25.56 -45.72
CA LEU A 33 -20.65 24.22 -45.26
C LEU A 33 -21.85 23.26 -45.24
N ALA A 34 -22.99 23.70 -44.72
CA ALA A 34 -24.21 22.89 -44.70
C ALA A 34 -24.71 22.57 -46.13
N ALA A 35 -24.60 23.51 -47.07
CA ALA A 35 -24.94 23.27 -48.47
C ALA A 35 -24.01 22.25 -49.15
N SER A 36 -22.79 22.08 -48.64
CA SER A 36 -21.86 21.00 -49.02
C SER A 36 -22.12 19.67 -48.28
N GLY A 37 -23.18 19.58 -47.48
CA GLY A 37 -23.58 18.35 -46.77
C GLY A 37 -23.05 18.22 -45.34
N ALA A 38 -22.44 19.27 -44.77
CA ALA A 38 -22.01 19.25 -43.37
C ALA A 38 -23.19 19.35 -42.40
N GLU A 39 -23.13 18.58 -41.31
CA GLU A 39 -24.06 18.67 -40.19
C GLU A 39 -23.50 19.64 -39.13
N ILE A 40 -24.22 20.72 -38.83
CA ILE A 40 -23.74 21.81 -37.99
C ILE A 40 -24.71 22.03 -36.83
N GLY A 41 -24.19 21.93 -35.61
CA GLY A 41 -24.91 22.19 -34.36
C GLY A 41 -25.11 23.67 -34.05
N ASP A 42 -25.73 23.94 -32.90
CA ASP A 42 -25.98 25.31 -32.43
C ASP A 42 -24.69 26.00 -31.97
N ARG A 43 -24.58 27.30 -32.22
CA ARG A 43 -23.43 28.14 -31.81
C ARG A 43 -22.05 27.61 -32.23
N VAL A 44 -21.96 27.00 -33.41
CA VAL A 44 -20.68 26.61 -34.03
C VAL A 44 -19.96 27.83 -34.63
N PHE A 45 -18.64 27.88 -34.50
CA PHE A 45 -17.79 28.85 -35.19
C PHE A 45 -16.76 28.16 -36.09
N VAL A 46 -16.63 28.60 -37.34
CA VAL A 46 -15.63 28.11 -38.30
C VAL A 46 -15.01 29.30 -38.97
N SER A 47 -13.72 29.53 -38.71
CA SER A 47 -12.97 30.64 -39.29
C SER A 47 -13.02 30.60 -40.82
N ALA A 48 -13.09 31.79 -41.43
CA ALA A 48 -13.02 31.93 -42.89
C ALA A 48 -11.65 31.48 -43.46
N SER A 49 -10.58 31.55 -42.65
CA SER A 49 -9.25 31.07 -43.05
C SER A 49 -9.00 29.60 -42.74
N ALA A 50 -9.96 28.89 -42.14
CA ALA A 50 -9.85 27.44 -41.97
C ALA A 50 -10.07 26.72 -43.30
N ALA A 51 -9.13 25.85 -43.66
CA ALA A 51 -9.22 24.98 -44.82
C ALA A 51 -10.06 23.76 -44.46
N VAL A 52 -11.35 23.78 -44.81
CA VAL A 52 -12.30 22.69 -44.55
C VAL A 52 -12.71 22.04 -45.87
N PHE A 53 -12.23 20.82 -46.10
CA PHE A 53 -12.41 20.03 -47.32
C PHE A 53 -12.82 18.59 -47.00
N CYS A 54 -13.85 18.42 -46.18
CA CYS A 54 -14.32 17.10 -45.74
C CYS A 54 -15.28 16.47 -46.76
N ASP A 55 -15.19 15.15 -46.92
CA ASP A 55 -16.20 14.35 -47.61
C ASP A 55 -17.46 14.19 -46.74
N ARG A 56 -17.25 14.02 -45.43
CA ARG A 56 -18.30 14.03 -44.41
C ARG A 56 -17.82 14.82 -43.20
N LEU A 57 -18.63 15.79 -42.79
CA LEU A 57 -18.36 16.64 -41.65
C LEU A 57 -19.59 16.72 -40.75
N SER A 58 -19.41 16.40 -39.47
CA SER A 58 -20.37 16.78 -38.42
C SER A 58 -19.66 17.57 -37.33
N ILE A 59 -20.31 18.64 -36.86
CA ILE A 59 -19.82 19.50 -35.79
C ILE A 59 -20.96 19.71 -34.78
N GLY A 60 -20.78 19.24 -33.56
CA GLY A 60 -21.72 19.42 -32.46
C GLY A 60 -21.78 20.84 -31.93
N ASP A 61 -22.74 21.08 -31.03
CA ASP A 61 -23.03 22.41 -30.48
C ASP A 61 -21.80 23.04 -29.80
N ARG A 62 -21.70 24.38 -29.86
CA ARG A 62 -20.69 25.18 -29.14
C ARG A 62 -19.23 24.82 -29.50
N SER A 63 -19.02 24.17 -30.64
CA SER A 63 -17.69 23.79 -31.11
C SER A 63 -17.10 24.82 -32.07
N TYR A 64 -15.77 24.86 -32.16
CA TYR A 64 -15.11 25.76 -33.11
C TYR A 64 -13.91 25.20 -33.85
N ILE A 65 -13.72 25.71 -35.08
CA ILE A 65 -12.52 25.51 -35.91
C ILE A 65 -11.88 26.88 -36.15
N ALA A 66 -10.68 27.08 -35.60
CA ALA A 66 -9.98 28.36 -35.63
C ALA A 66 -9.16 28.57 -36.93
N ALA A 67 -8.55 29.75 -37.02
CA ALA A 67 -7.81 30.23 -38.18
C ALA A 67 -6.73 29.25 -38.65
N ASN A 68 -6.67 29.05 -39.96
CA ASN A 68 -5.66 28.23 -40.63
C ASN A 68 -5.61 26.77 -40.16
N ALA A 69 -6.62 26.29 -39.44
CA ALA A 69 -6.78 24.86 -39.23
C ALA A 69 -7.07 24.17 -40.57
N TYR A 70 -6.57 22.95 -40.75
CA TYR A 70 -6.80 22.14 -41.94
C TYR A 70 -7.56 20.87 -41.55
N VAL A 71 -8.81 20.77 -42.02
CA VAL A 71 -9.74 19.68 -41.70
C VAL A 71 -10.24 19.05 -43.00
N THR A 72 -9.99 17.76 -43.21
CA THR A 72 -10.29 17.05 -44.47
C THR A 72 -10.74 15.60 -44.22
N ASP A 73 -11.36 15.00 -45.24
CA ASP A 73 -11.82 13.61 -45.26
C ASP A 73 -13.08 13.36 -44.40
N ASN A 74 -13.09 12.38 -43.48
CA ASN A 74 -14.27 12.02 -42.69
C ASN A 74 -14.06 12.44 -41.22
N VAL A 75 -14.70 13.53 -40.81
CA VAL A 75 -14.46 14.11 -39.47
C VAL A 75 -15.79 14.33 -38.74
N ALA A 76 -15.91 13.73 -37.56
CA ALA A 76 -17.00 13.96 -36.63
C ALA A 76 -16.47 14.63 -35.36
N ILE A 77 -16.97 15.83 -35.06
CA ILE A 77 -16.61 16.62 -33.87
C ILE A 77 -17.84 16.72 -32.97
N GLY A 78 -17.73 16.29 -31.71
CA GLY A 78 -18.78 16.44 -30.71
C GLY A 78 -19.09 17.89 -30.31
N ALA A 79 -19.87 18.05 -29.26
CA ALA A 79 -20.19 19.34 -28.67
C ALA A 79 -19.05 19.89 -27.79
N ASP A 80 -19.00 21.21 -27.60
CA ASP A 80 -18.03 21.90 -26.73
C ASP A 80 -16.54 21.66 -27.09
N CYS A 81 -16.27 21.35 -28.36
CA CYS A 81 -14.93 21.02 -28.87
C CYS A 81 -14.20 22.23 -29.44
N SER A 82 -12.86 22.17 -29.47
CA SER A 82 -12.02 23.21 -30.07
C SER A 82 -10.91 22.65 -30.92
N VAL A 83 -10.82 23.13 -32.17
CA VAL A 83 -9.67 22.95 -33.06
C VAL A 83 -8.94 24.30 -33.16
N ASN A 84 -7.83 24.45 -32.44
CA ASN A 84 -7.09 25.72 -32.38
C ASN A 84 -6.25 26.01 -33.64
N PRO A 85 -5.69 27.23 -33.78
CA PRO A 85 -5.03 27.64 -35.01
C PRO A 85 -3.92 26.70 -35.46
N PHE A 86 -3.82 26.51 -36.77
CA PHE A 86 -2.82 25.66 -37.43
C PHE A 86 -2.88 24.17 -37.06
N ALA A 87 -3.93 23.72 -36.36
CA ALA A 87 -4.14 22.29 -36.16
C ALA A 87 -4.56 21.61 -37.47
N VAL A 88 -4.17 20.36 -37.63
CA VAL A 88 -4.41 19.51 -38.80
C VAL A 88 -5.21 18.30 -38.33
N VAL A 89 -6.37 18.06 -38.92
CA VAL A 89 -7.24 16.90 -38.66
C VAL A 89 -7.59 16.26 -40.00
N ARG A 90 -7.12 15.03 -40.22
CA ARG A 90 -7.22 14.38 -41.53
C ARG A 90 -7.49 12.89 -41.38
N GLY A 91 -8.08 12.27 -42.40
CA GLY A 91 -8.48 10.86 -42.39
C GLY A 91 -9.83 10.63 -41.72
N ASP A 92 -10.03 9.43 -41.19
CA ASP A 92 -11.23 9.07 -40.44
C ASP A 92 -11.05 9.41 -38.94
N VAL A 93 -11.70 10.47 -38.46
CA VAL A 93 -11.49 10.98 -37.09
C VAL A 93 -12.83 11.23 -36.41
N HIS A 94 -13.02 10.59 -35.26
CA HIS A 94 -14.17 10.78 -34.39
C HIS A 94 -13.75 11.39 -33.06
N MET A 95 -14.42 12.47 -32.66
CA MET A 95 -14.21 13.14 -31.38
C MET A 95 -15.51 13.15 -30.58
N GLY A 96 -15.43 12.75 -29.32
CA GLY A 96 -16.48 12.96 -28.33
C GLY A 96 -16.70 14.43 -28.00
N ASP A 97 -17.37 14.68 -26.88
CA ASP A 97 -17.69 16.02 -26.40
C ASP A 97 -16.55 16.60 -25.55
N GLY A 98 -16.38 17.92 -25.57
CA GLY A 98 -15.42 18.63 -24.73
C GLY A 98 -13.95 18.46 -25.13
N VAL A 99 -13.66 18.00 -26.35
CA VAL A 99 -12.28 17.78 -26.83
C VAL A 99 -11.57 19.10 -27.13
N ARG A 100 -10.39 19.31 -26.55
CA ARG A 100 -9.57 20.51 -26.70
C ARG A 100 -8.27 20.22 -27.43
N ILE A 101 -8.19 20.59 -28.71
CA ILE A 101 -6.99 20.43 -29.54
C ILE A 101 -6.14 21.71 -29.50
N GLY A 102 -4.92 21.62 -29.01
CA GLY A 102 -3.93 22.69 -28.99
C GLY A 102 -3.46 23.11 -30.39
N ALA A 103 -2.88 24.30 -30.49
CA ALA A 103 -2.39 24.84 -31.76
C ALA A 103 -1.27 23.95 -32.35
N HIS A 104 -1.17 23.91 -33.69
CA HIS A 104 -0.16 23.13 -34.42
C HIS A 104 -0.20 21.61 -34.20
N THR A 105 -1.28 21.07 -33.62
CA THR A 105 -1.44 19.63 -33.44
C THR A 105 -1.84 18.95 -34.75
N SER A 106 -1.31 17.77 -35.03
CA SER A 106 -1.62 16.94 -36.21
C SER A 106 -2.28 15.63 -35.80
N ILE A 107 -3.52 15.43 -36.23
CA ILE A 107 -4.31 14.20 -36.02
C ILE A 107 -4.47 13.55 -37.38
N LEU A 108 -3.84 12.40 -37.57
CA LEU A 108 -3.66 11.76 -38.87
C LEU A 108 -4.29 10.38 -38.87
N GLY A 109 -5.60 10.30 -39.13
CA GLY A 109 -6.40 9.07 -39.21
C GLY A 109 -6.22 8.29 -40.52
N PHE A 110 -5.03 8.36 -41.11
CA PHE A 110 -4.60 7.59 -42.27
C PHE A 110 -3.07 7.47 -42.28
N ASN A 111 -2.53 6.55 -43.06
CA ASN A 111 -1.10 6.40 -43.25
C ASN A 111 -0.76 5.90 -44.67
N HIS A 112 0.48 6.09 -45.11
CA HIS A 112 0.98 5.47 -46.33
C HIS A 112 1.33 4.00 -46.09
N GLU A 113 1.09 3.17 -47.09
CA GLU A 113 1.67 1.82 -47.15
C GLU A 113 3.20 1.91 -47.22
N MET A 114 3.88 0.91 -46.63
CA MET A 114 5.35 0.88 -46.49
C MET A 114 5.94 -0.49 -46.87
N GLU A 115 5.31 -1.18 -47.82
CA GLU A 115 5.79 -2.45 -48.33
C GLU A 115 7.19 -2.29 -48.96
N PRO A 116 8.16 -3.17 -48.65
CA PRO A 116 9.56 -2.97 -49.06
C PRO A 116 9.79 -3.15 -50.56
N ASP A 117 8.89 -3.86 -51.25
CA ASP A 117 9.08 -4.32 -52.64
C ASP A 117 8.53 -3.33 -53.70
N ALA A 118 7.99 -2.18 -53.27
CA ALA A 118 7.47 -1.14 -54.17
C ALA A 118 8.01 0.25 -53.77
N PRO A 119 8.27 1.17 -54.74
CA PRO A 119 8.59 2.55 -54.42
C PRO A 119 7.46 3.24 -53.63
N VAL A 120 7.81 3.94 -52.54
CA VAL A 120 6.84 4.57 -51.62
C VAL A 120 5.80 5.43 -52.34
N PHE A 121 6.19 6.20 -53.35
CA PHE A 121 5.28 7.11 -54.08
C PHE A 121 4.20 6.40 -54.91
N THR A 122 4.33 5.09 -55.16
CA THR A 122 3.34 4.27 -55.88
C THR A 122 2.45 3.45 -54.96
N GLN A 123 2.75 3.43 -53.66
CA GLN A 123 2.00 2.63 -52.69
C GLN A 123 0.70 3.33 -52.28
N GLY A 124 -0.24 2.54 -51.75
CA GLY A 124 -1.56 3.01 -51.35
C GLY A 124 -1.58 3.77 -50.02
N LEU A 125 -2.80 4.02 -49.57
CA LEU A 125 -3.11 4.56 -48.25
C LEU A 125 -3.84 3.51 -47.43
N SER A 126 -3.54 3.47 -46.14
CA SER A 126 -4.30 2.72 -45.13
C SER A 126 -5.01 3.71 -44.20
N SER A 127 -6.16 3.30 -43.65
CA SER A 127 -6.95 4.12 -42.72
C SER A 127 -7.59 3.19 -41.70
N ARG A 128 -7.11 3.24 -40.46
CA ARG A 128 -7.73 2.57 -39.30
C ARG A 128 -8.58 3.54 -38.50
N GLY A 129 -8.40 4.83 -38.72
CA GLY A 129 -9.12 5.92 -38.07
C GLY A 129 -8.58 6.24 -36.68
N ILE A 130 -9.06 7.35 -36.11
CA ILE A 130 -8.73 7.79 -34.76
C ILE A 130 -10.02 8.07 -34.00
N VAL A 131 -10.07 7.62 -32.76
CA VAL A 131 -11.18 7.92 -31.83
C VAL A 131 -10.63 8.70 -30.65
N LEU A 132 -11.21 9.86 -30.37
CA LEU A 132 -10.99 10.63 -29.15
C LEU A 132 -12.27 10.58 -28.31
N GLY A 133 -12.15 10.15 -27.06
CA GLY A 133 -13.25 10.13 -26.10
C GLY A 133 -13.66 11.54 -25.63
N ASP A 134 -14.46 11.58 -24.58
CA ASP A 134 -15.00 12.81 -24.00
C ASP A 134 -13.97 13.51 -23.06
N ASP A 135 -14.04 14.83 -22.93
CA ASP A 135 -13.19 15.66 -22.03
C ASP A 135 -11.67 15.43 -22.23
N VAL A 136 -11.23 15.32 -23.49
CA VAL A 136 -9.82 15.11 -23.82
C VAL A 136 -9.11 16.45 -24.04
N TRP A 137 -7.96 16.65 -23.38
CA TRP A 137 -7.08 17.78 -23.66
C TRP A 137 -5.81 17.35 -24.39
N ILE A 138 -5.64 17.82 -25.63
CA ILE A 138 -4.45 17.59 -26.44
C ILE A 138 -3.63 18.88 -26.45
N GLY A 139 -2.43 18.84 -25.88
CA GLY A 139 -1.50 19.97 -25.87
C GLY A 139 -1.09 20.42 -27.28
N SER A 140 -0.51 21.61 -27.38
CA SER A 140 -0.01 22.12 -28.67
C SER A 140 1.11 21.27 -29.24
N GLN A 141 1.24 21.25 -30.57
CA GLN A 141 2.28 20.51 -31.30
C GLN A 141 2.30 19.01 -31.00
N VAL A 142 1.13 18.40 -30.77
CA VAL A 142 1.01 16.95 -30.64
C VAL A 142 0.82 16.31 -32.01
N THR A 143 1.32 15.10 -32.20
CA THR A 143 0.98 14.25 -33.36
C THR A 143 0.28 12.99 -32.88
N ILE A 144 -0.93 12.70 -33.38
CA ILE A 144 -1.66 11.45 -33.13
C ILE A 144 -1.71 10.65 -34.43
N LEU A 145 -1.22 9.41 -34.39
CA LEU A 145 -1.13 8.54 -35.57
C LEU A 145 -2.37 7.66 -35.74
N ASP A 146 -2.58 7.21 -36.97
CA ASP A 146 -3.66 6.32 -37.39
C ASP A 146 -3.81 5.09 -36.48
N GLY A 147 -5.05 4.68 -36.20
CA GLY A 147 -5.41 3.51 -35.37
C GLY A 147 -5.36 3.75 -33.86
N VAL A 148 -5.14 4.98 -33.40
CA VAL A 148 -5.11 5.33 -31.97
C VAL A 148 -6.51 5.59 -31.45
N VAL A 149 -6.81 5.01 -30.29
CA VAL A 149 -7.97 5.36 -29.45
C VAL A 149 -7.46 6.11 -28.22
N VAL A 150 -7.94 7.33 -28.01
CA VAL A 150 -7.71 8.11 -26.80
C VAL A 150 -8.98 8.01 -25.97
N GLY A 151 -8.88 7.44 -24.76
CA GLY A 151 -9.99 7.30 -23.84
C GLY A 151 -10.47 8.62 -23.24
N ASP A 152 -11.49 8.52 -22.37
CA ASP A 152 -12.15 9.69 -21.78
C ASP A 152 -11.25 10.39 -20.76
N HIS A 153 -11.42 11.71 -20.59
CA HIS A 153 -10.72 12.52 -19.59
C HIS A 153 -9.19 12.55 -19.72
N VAL A 154 -8.64 12.18 -20.88
CA VAL A 154 -7.19 12.08 -21.11
C VAL A 154 -6.55 13.45 -21.28
N VAL A 155 -5.31 13.59 -20.79
CA VAL A 155 -4.43 14.73 -21.07
C VAL A 155 -3.19 14.27 -21.82
N ILE A 156 -2.97 14.81 -23.02
CA ILE A 156 -1.75 14.61 -23.80
C ILE A 156 -0.87 15.86 -23.70
N GLY A 157 0.33 15.72 -23.14
CA GLY A 157 1.29 16.80 -22.99
C GLY A 157 1.74 17.36 -24.36
N ALA A 158 2.04 18.67 -24.40
CA ALA A 158 2.51 19.33 -25.61
C ALA A 158 3.76 18.66 -26.21
N GLY A 159 3.89 18.69 -27.54
CA GLY A 159 5.04 18.12 -28.26
C GLY A 159 5.07 16.59 -28.35
N SER A 160 4.00 15.90 -27.94
CA SER A 160 3.98 14.43 -27.89
C SER A 160 3.68 13.78 -29.24
N VAL A 161 4.17 12.56 -29.45
CA VAL A 161 3.82 11.71 -30.60
C VAL A 161 3.13 10.45 -30.10
N VAL A 162 1.81 10.38 -30.27
CA VAL A 162 0.95 9.30 -29.80
C VAL A 162 0.87 8.22 -30.87
N THR A 163 1.50 7.07 -30.58
CA THR A 163 1.60 5.93 -31.51
C THR A 163 0.81 4.71 -31.05
N LYS A 164 0.18 4.77 -29.86
CA LYS A 164 -0.60 3.70 -29.25
C LYS A 164 -1.78 4.31 -28.49
N SER A 165 -2.86 3.54 -28.36
CA SER A 165 -4.05 3.95 -27.60
C SER A 165 -3.72 4.32 -26.15
N VAL A 166 -4.43 5.31 -25.63
CA VAL A 166 -4.24 5.88 -24.30
C VAL A 166 -5.50 5.63 -23.48
N PRO A 167 -5.43 4.96 -22.31
CA PRO A 167 -6.61 4.61 -21.53
C PRO A 167 -7.22 5.83 -20.83
N ASP A 168 -8.47 5.69 -20.38
CA ASP A 168 -9.23 6.73 -19.68
C ASP A 168 -8.49 7.32 -18.49
N HIS A 169 -8.73 8.61 -18.24
CA HIS A 169 -8.12 9.41 -17.18
C HIS A 169 -6.58 9.40 -17.18
N ALA A 170 -5.91 9.00 -18.26
CA ALA A 170 -4.45 9.04 -18.31
C ALA A 170 -3.92 10.45 -18.57
N VAL A 171 -2.76 10.74 -17.98
CA VAL A 171 -1.88 11.82 -18.42
C VAL A 171 -0.72 11.18 -19.17
N ALA A 172 -0.57 11.45 -20.46
CA ALA A 172 0.50 10.89 -21.29
C ALA A 172 1.33 12.00 -21.94
N ALA A 173 2.64 11.77 -22.12
CA ALA A 173 3.49 12.68 -22.87
C ALA A 173 4.73 11.99 -23.48
N GLY A 174 5.41 12.68 -24.40
CA GLY A 174 6.69 12.27 -24.98
C GLY A 174 6.62 11.82 -26.43
N ASN A 175 7.77 11.48 -27.00
CA ASN A 175 7.91 10.96 -28.37
C ASN A 175 8.78 9.68 -28.36
N PRO A 176 8.19 8.48 -28.53
CA PRO A 176 6.75 8.21 -28.53
C PRO A 176 6.11 8.40 -27.14
N ALA A 177 4.84 8.78 -27.10
CA ALA A 177 4.12 9.08 -25.86
C ALA A 177 4.02 7.85 -24.95
N ARG A 178 4.09 8.11 -23.63
CA ARG A 178 3.90 7.11 -22.57
C ARG A 178 2.93 7.66 -21.53
N VAL A 179 2.09 6.79 -20.97
CA VAL A 179 1.28 7.14 -19.80
C VAL A 179 2.21 7.43 -18.62
N LEU A 180 2.09 8.63 -18.05
CA LEU A 180 2.89 9.10 -16.92
C LEU A 180 2.20 8.81 -15.59
N ARG A 181 0.87 9.02 -15.53
CA ARG A 181 0.06 8.82 -14.32
C ARG A 181 -1.44 8.83 -14.64
N ASP A 182 -2.24 8.38 -13.68
CA ASP A 182 -3.68 8.66 -13.63
C ASP A 182 -3.91 10.13 -13.25
N ARG A 183 -4.82 10.81 -13.96
CA ARG A 183 -5.22 12.22 -13.76
C ARG A 183 -5.81 12.43 -12.37
N ARG A 184 -6.47 11.41 -11.80
CA ARG A 184 -7.15 11.41 -10.50
C ARG A 184 -6.22 11.16 -9.31
N ALA A 185 -4.97 10.76 -9.57
CA ALA A 185 -4.02 10.39 -8.51
C ALA A 185 -3.85 11.47 -7.41
N PRO A 186 -3.72 12.78 -7.71
CA PRO A 186 -3.54 13.80 -6.67
C PRO A 186 -4.74 13.92 -5.72
N ALA A 187 -5.97 13.83 -6.23
CA ALA A 187 -7.18 13.89 -5.39
C ALA A 187 -7.31 12.64 -4.50
N ARG A 188 -6.99 11.46 -5.05
CA ARG A 188 -6.94 10.21 -4.29
C ARG A 188 -5.90 10.27 -3.16
N GLU A 189 -4.72 10.82 -3.44
CA GLU A 189 -3.67 10.96 -2.43
C GLU A 189 -4.08 11.93 -1.32
N ALA A 190 -4.66 13.08 -1.65
CA ALA A 190 -5.15 14.03 -0.66
C ALA A 190 -6.26 13.42 0.22
N GLY A 191 -7.21 12.70 -0.38
CA GLY A 191 -8.27 12.01 0.35
C GLY A 191 -7.73 10.92 1.28
N LEU A 192 -6.75 10.14 0.83
CA LEU A 192 -6.08 9.13 1.64
C LEU A 192 -5.39 9.74 2.87
N ARG A 193 -4.55 10.77 2.66
CA ARG A 193 -3.82 11.44 3.74
C ARG A 193 -4.76 12.04 4.78
N GLU A 194 -5.87 12.62 4.34
CA GLU A 194 -6.89 13.17 5.23
C GLU A 194 -7.63 12.07 6.01
N GLY A 195 -7.95 10.95 5.37
CA GLY A 195 -8.53 9.78 6.04
C GLY A 195 -7.62 9.21 7.12
N LEU A 196 -6.32 9.07 6.82
CA LEU A 196 -5.31 8.61 7.77
C LEU A 196 -5.16 9.55 8.97
N ARG A 197 -5.12 10.86 8.74
CA ARG A 197 -5.06 11.87 9.80
C ARG A 197 -6.24 11.74 10.75
N ARG A 198 -7.45 11.71 10.20
CA ARG A 198 -8.69 11.58 10.98
C ARG A 198 -8.72 10.29 11.80
N PHE A 199 -8.28 9.18 11.20
CA PHE A 199 -8.18 7.91 11.91
C PHE A 199 -7.20 8.00 13.07
N GLY A 200 -5.98 8.51 12.83
CA GLY A 200 -4.97 8.69 13.87
C GLY A 200 -5.43 9.60 15.02
N ASP A 201 -6.11 10.71 14.70
CA ASP A 201 -6.68 11.63 15.69
C ASP A 201 -7.78 10.95 16.53
N THR A 202 -8.64 10.15 15.88
CA THR A 202 -9.71 9.38 16.55
C THR A 202 -9.11 8.33 17.49
N ALA A 203 -8.19 7.51 17.00
CA ALA A 203 -7.53 6.48 17.79
C ALA A 203 -6.85 7.08 19.01
N ARG A 204 -6.15 8.21 18.85
CA ARG A 204 -5.51 8.93 19.95
C ARG A 204 -6.49 9.48 20.97
N ALA A 205 -7.60 10.07 20.52
CA ALA A 205 -8.61 10.64 21.41
C ALA A 205 -9.30 9.56 22.26
N GLU A 206 -9.43 8.34 21.73
CA GLU A 206 -10.23 7.29 22.34
C GLU A 206 -9.41 6.19 23.03
N ILE A 207 -8.10 6.10 22.82
CA ILE A 207 -7.30 4.99 23.36
C ILE A 207 -7.38 4.85 24.88
N THR A 208 -7.52 5.96 25.62
CA THR A 208 -7.70 5.90 27.09
C THR A 208 -9.00 5.19 27.47
N ALA A 209 -10.08 5.35 26.69
CA ALA A 209 -11.33 4.64 26.91
C ALA A 209 -11.20 3.14 26.61
N VAL A 210 -10.49 2.79 25.53
CA VAL A 210 -10.19 1.39 25.17
C VAL A 210 -9.39 0.70 26.29
N LEU A 211 -8.32 1.34 26.76
CA LEU A 211 -7.50 0.82 27.86
C LEU A 211 -8.30 0.66 29.16
N ALA A 212 -9.16 1.63 29.49
CA ALA A 212 -10.00 1.58 30.68
C ALA A 212 -11.07 0.46 30.59
N ARG A 213 -11.68 0.27 29.40
CA ARG A 213 -12.64 -0.82 29.13
C ARG A 213 -11.98 -2.18 29.35
N CYS A 214 -10.73 -2.33 28.91
CA CYS A 214 -9.97 -3.57 29.02
C CYS A 214 -9.22 -3.74 30.35
N PHE A 215 -9.55 -2.94 31.37
CA PHE A 215 -8.99 -3.07 32.73
C PHE A 215 -10.07 -3.57 33.71
N GLU A 216 -10.00 -4.85 34.08
CA GLU A 216 -11.01 -5.53 34.92
C GLU A 216 -10.33 -6.29 36.06
N GLY A 217 -10.88 -6.21 37.27
CA GLY A 217 -10.38 -6.99 38.41
C GLY A 217 -8.94 -6.69 38.81
N GLY A 218 -8.44 -5.47 38.53
CA GLY A 218 -7.08 -5.04 38.84
C GLY A 218 -6.01 -5.52 37.85
N ARG A 219 -6.41 -5.95 36.64
CA ARG A 219 -5.52 -6.36 35.56
C ARG A 219 -6.01 -5.91 34.20
N PHE A 220 -5.10 -5.80 33.24
CA PHE A 220 -5.48 -5.77 31.83
C PHE A 220 -5.96 -7.15 31.38
N VAL A 221 -7.04 -7.14 30.60
CA VAL A 221 -7.59 -8.28 29.87
C VAL A 221 -7.67 -7.89 28.40
N ASP A 222 -7.60 -8.85 27.48
CA ASP A 222 -7.69 -8.51 26.05
C ASP A 222 -9.06 -7.87 25.72
N ARG A 223 -10.12 -8.45 26.27
CA ARG A 223 -11.50 -7.96 26.15
C ARG A 223 -12.27 -8.16 27.46
N PRO A 224 -13.26 -7.30 27.76
CA PRO A 224 -14.04 -7.38 28.99
C PRO A 224 -14.77 -8.72 29.13
N GLY A 225 -14.88 -9.23 30.37
CA GLY A 225 -15.64 -10.45 30.63
C GLY A 225 -15.01 -11.74 30.12
N THR A 226 -13.76 -11.71 29.61
CA THR A 226 -13.06 -12.93 29.19
C THR A 226 -12.86 -13.89 30.36
N ALA A 227 -13.26 -15.15 30.15
CA ALA A 227 -13.02 -16.24 31.11
C ALA A 227 -11.60 -16.82 31.01
N ALA A 228 -10.74 -16.27 30.13
CA ALA A 228 -9.39 -16.74 29.94
C ALA A 228 -8.54 -16.61 31.22
N ALA A 229 -7.59 -17.53 31.38
CA ALA A 229 -6.60 -17.44 32.44
C ALA A 229 -5.82 -16.12 32.30
N PRO A 230 -5.48 -15.43 33.40
CA PRO A 230 -4.65 -14.24 33.33
C PRO A 230 -3.30 -14.52 32.69
N THR A 231 -2.93 -13.69 31.73
CA THR A 231 -1.64 -13.75 31.03
C THR A 231 -0.93 -12.42 31.02
N LEU A 232 0.36 -12.44 30.62
CA LEU A 232 1.18 -11.23 30.44
C LEU A 232 0.76 -10.42 29.20
N ARG A 233 0.23 -11.06 28.16
CA ARG A 233 0.04 -10.44 26.85
C ARG A 233 -0.83 -9.16 26.90
N PRO A 234 -2.01 -9.13 27.56
CA PRO A 234 -2.80 -7.89 27.65
C PRO A 234 -2.07 -6.72 28.31
N TRP A 235 -1.14 -6.99 29.24
CA TRP A 235 -0.32 -5.95 29.85
C TRP A 235 0.68 -5.38 28.85
N ALA A 236 1.31 -6.22 28.04
CA ALA A 236 2.22 -5.79 27.00
C ALA A 236 1.48 -4.99 25.91
N ASP A 237 0.32 -5.47 25.44
CA ASP A 237 -0.49 -4.77 24.44
C ASP A 237 -0.95 -3.39 24.96
N ALA A 238 -1.38 -3.30 26.23
CA ALA A 238 -1.72 -2.03 26.85
C ALA A 238 -0.54 -1.04 26.86
N VAL A 239 0.67 -1.51 27.17
CA VAL A 239 1.89 -0.70 27.13
C VAL A 239 2.21 -0.25 25.71
N GLU A 240 2.14 -1.14 24.73
CA GLU A 240 2.40 -0.81 23.32
C GLU A 240 1.41 0.23 22.79
N LEU A 241 0.13 0.07 23.09
CA LEU A 241 -0.93 1.00 22.69
C LEU A 241 -0.79 2.39 23.34
N ALA A 242 -0.49 2.42 24.64
CA ALA A 242 -0.28 3.67 25.36
C ALA A 242 0.99 4.38 24.86
N ASP A 243 2.08 3.64 24.64
CA ASP A 243 3.30 4.17 24.03
C ASP A 243 3.02 4.78 22.64
N LEU A 244 2.31 4.03 21.80
CA LEU A 244 2.02 4.39 20.40
C LEU A 244 1.20 5.68 20.27
N LEU A 245 0.14 5.80 21.08
CA LEU A 245 -0.86 6.84 20.92
C LEU A 245 -0.77 7.95 21.98
N LEU A 246 -0.20 7.68 23.15
CA LEU A 246 -0.06 8.66 24.24
C LEU A 246 1.38 9.09 24.51
N ASP A 247 2.38 8.38 23.97
CA ASP A 247 3.81 8.56 24.31
C ASP A 247 4.05 8.50 25.84
N ALA A 248 3.29 7.66 26.53
CA ALA A 248 3.27 7.52 27.97
C ALA A 248 2.87 6.10 28.39
N PRO A 249 3.16 5.68 29.64
CA PRO A 249 2.58 4.45 30.19
C PRO A 249 1.04 4.49 30.21
N PRO A 250 0.37 3.32 30.25
CA PRO A 250 -1.06 3.22 30.47
C PRO A 250 -1.55 4.10 31.63
N PRO A 251 -2.67 4.84 31.47
CA PRO A 251 -3.19 5.71 32.53
C PRO A 251 -3.40 4.96 33.86
N GLY A 252 -2.99 5.60 34.96
CA GLY A 252 -3.06 5.01 36.30
C GLY A 252 -1.82 4.20 36.70
N PHE A 253 -0.86 4.01 35.79
CA PHE A 253 0.39 3.33 36.05
C PHE A 253 1.59 4.25 35.78
N ASP A 254 2.67 4.05 36.53
CA ASP A 254 3.98 4.58 36.18
C ASP A 254 4.87 3.50 35.55
N ALA A 255 5.95 3.94 34.90
CA ALA A 255 6.85 3.02 34.21
C ALA A 255 7.55 2.05 35.17
N ALA A 256 7.87 2.48 36.39
CA ALA A 256 8.57 1.64 37.36
C ALA A 256 7.67 0.50 37.88
N ASP A 257 6.38 0.78 38.09
CA ASP A 257 5.38 -0.22 38.46
C ASP A 257 5.23 -1.28 37.38
N LEU A 258 5.00 -0.85 36.14
CA LEU A 258 4.81 -1.77 35.01
C LEU A 258 6.06 -2.61 34.73
N LEU A 259 7.25 -2.02 34.84
CA LEU A 259 8.51 -2.76 34.74
C LEU A 259 8.57 -3.86 35.79
N ARG A 260 8.29 -3.53 37.06
CA ARG A 260 8.26 -4.51 38.14
C ARG A 260 7.25 -5.63 37.86
N ARG A 261 6.06 -5.32 37.36
CA ARG A 261 5.02 -6.31 37.03
C ARG A 261 5.43 -7.23 35.88
N LEU A 262 5.84 -6.65 34.74
CA LEU A 262 6.19 -7.37 33.52
C LEU A 262 7.40 -8.30 33.70
N THR A 263 8.30 -7.97 34.63
CA THR A 263 9.49 -8.78 34.91
C THR A 263 9.37 -9.64 36.18
N ALA A 264 8.27 -9.55 36.94
CA ALA A 264 8.12 -10.23 38.22
C ALA A 264 8.20 -11.76 38.13
N ARG A 265 7.77 -12.31 36.99
CA ARG A 265 7.73 -13.74 36.70
C ARG A 265 8.88 -14.20 35.80
N GLN A 266 9.94 -13.39 35.66
CA GLN A 266 11.15 -13.85 34.97
C GLN A 266 11.89 -14.87 35.84
N ASP A 267 12.04 -16.10 35.33
CA ASP A 267 12.79 -17.14 36.01
C ASP A 267 14.30 -16.83 35.96
N PRO A 268 15.00 -16.70 37.10
CA PRO A 268 16.42 -16.33 37.09
C PRO A 268 17.36 -17.37 36.46
N ALA A 269 16.95 -18.64 36.40
CA ALA A 269 17.78 -19.73 35.87
C ALA A 269 17.76 -19.76 34.34
N THR A 270 16.57 -19.79 33.75
CA THR A 270 16.33 -19.83 32.30
C THR A 270 16.32 -18.43 31.67
N GLY A 271 15.96 -17.40 32.43
CA GLY A 271 15.70 -16.04 31.97
C GLY A 271 14.40 -15.86 31.18
N LEU A 272 13.58 -16.92 31.04
CA LEU A 272 12.28 -16.87 30.38
C LEU A 272 11.22 -16.27 31.31
N VAL A 273 10.19 -15.65 30.74
CA VAL A 273 9.08 -15.08 31.52
C VAL A 273 7.92 -16.07 31.55
N ALA A 274 7.62 -16.58 32.74
CA ALA A 274 6.49 -17.48 32.95
C ALA A 274 5.16 -16.74 32.82
N ASP A 275 4.12 -17.47 32.38
CA ASP A 275 2.77 -16.91 32.29
C ASP A 275 2.18 -16.63 33.68
N GLY A 276 1.16 -15.78 33.77
CA GLY A 276 0.30 -15.67 34.94
C GLY A 276 -0.22 -14.27 35.27
N ASP A 277 -0.85 -14.17 36.45
CA ASP A 277 -1.54 -12.97 36.92
C ASP A 277 -0.56 -11.91 37.45
N LEU A 278 -0.52 -10.76 36.76
CA LEU A 278 0.31 -9.60 37.10
C LEU A 278 -0.43 -8.52 37.90
N SER A 279 -1.68 -8.77 38.30
CA SER A 279 -2.37 -7.93 39.30
C SER A 279 -1.66 -8.01 40.66
N ASP A 280 -1.95 -7.08 41.56
CA ASP A 280 -1.40 -7.11 42.93
C ASP A 280 -1.67 -8.45 43.63
N ALA A 281 -2.90 -8.95 43.53
CA ALA A 281 -3.28 -10.25 44.09
C ALA A 281 -2.59 -11.44 43.42
N GLY A 282 -2.28 -11.34 42.12
CA GLY A 282 -1.51 -12.34 41.38
C GLY A 282 -0.04 -12.41 41.82
N LEU A 283 0.57 -11.24 42.01
CA LEU A 283 1.96 -11.10 42.44
C LEU A 283 2.16 -11.51 43.90
N GLU A 284 1.25 -11.17 44.80
CA GLU A 284 1.29 -11.62 46.20
C GLU A 284 1.16 -13.15 46.32
N ARG A 285 0.30 -13.78 45.50
CA ARG A 285 0.14 -15.24 45.45
C ARG A 285 1.39 -15.94 44.95
N ALA A 286 2.06 -15.39 43.94
CA ALA A 286 3.32 -15.95 43.43
C ALA A 286 4.45 -15.90 44.47
N GLN A 287 4.44 -14.92 45.38
CA GLN A 287 5.40 -14.82 46.48
C GLN A 287 5.10 -15.77 47.64
N THR A 288 3.82 -16.12 47.85
CA THR A 288 3.35 -16.88 49.03
C THR A 288 3.09 -18.36 48.74
N SER A 289 3.01 -18.76 47.48
CA SER A 289 2.88 -20.14 47.03
C SER A 289 3.83 -20.39 45.86
N PRO A 290 4.67 -21.44 45.86
CA PRO A 290 5.49 -21.75 44.69
C PRO A 290 4.56 -22.13 43.54
N ASP A 291 4.35 -21.20 42.60
CA ASP A 291 3.62 -21.46 41.36
C ASP A 291 4.41 -22.52 40.57
N PRO A 292 3.87 -23.72 40.32
CA PRO A 292 4.64 -24.85 39.83
C PRO A 292 4.77 -24.81 38.30
N GLN A 293 5.26 -23.72 37.73
CA GLN A 293 5.94 -23.82 36.44
C GLN A 293 7.41 -24.11 36.74
N SER A 294 7.70 -25.38 37.00
CA SER A 294 9.08 -25.88 37.04
C SER A 294 9.81 -25.38 35.80
N SER A 295 11.01 -24.82 35.96
CA SER A 295 11.89 -24.38 34.87
C SER A 295 12.03 -25.41 33.73
N GLU A 296 11.85 -26.69 34.04
CA GLU A 296 11.77 -27.83 33.11
C GLU A 296 10.68 -27.73 32.02
N ARG A 297 9.66 -26.85 32.18
CA ARG A 297 8.57 -26.66 31.20
C ARG A 297 8.72 -25.40 30.34
N LEU A 298 9.65 -24.52 30.65
CA LEU A 298 9.87 -23.28 29.89
C LEU A 298 10.78 -23.58 28.71
N SER A 299 10.29 -23.31 27.50
CA SER A 299 11.04 -23.50 26.26
C SER A 299 11.16 -22.18 25.49
N ALA A 300 12.32 -21.95 24.89
CA ALA A 300 12.53 -20.83 23.97
C ALA A 300 11.97 -21.11 22.56
N PHE A 301 11.74 -22.39 22.22
CA PHE A 301 11.22 -22.80 20.92
C PHE A 301 9.71 -23.05 20.92
N GLU A 302 9.11 -23.33 22.08
CA GLU A 302 7.72 -23.79 22.18
C GLU A 302 7.00 -23.26 23.43
N GLY A 303 5.67 -23.24 23.36
CA GLY A 303 4.81 -22.87 24.48
C GLY A 303 4.73 -21.36 24.75
N PRO A 304 3.95 -20.94 25.77
CA PRO A 304 3.64 -19.53 26.02
C PRO A 304 4.86 -18.65 26.32
N ALA A 305 5.90 -19.24 26.92
CA ALA A 305 7.13 -18.53 27.27
C ALA A 305 7.84 -17.93 26.04
N SER A 306 7.79 -18.62 24.89
CA SER A 306 8.34 -18.13 23.63
C SER A 306 7.69 -16.81 23.18
N TYR A 307 6.36 -16.69 23.38
CA TYR A 307 5.59 -15.50 23.05
C TYR A 307 5.70 -14.39 24.11
N HIS A 308 5.96 -14.75 25.37
CA HIS A 308 6.23 -13.77 26.44
C HIS A 308 7.60 -13.15 26.32
N VAL A 309 8.62 -13.91 25.88
CA VAL A 309 9.93 -13.32 25.55
C VAL A 309 9.75 -12.20 24.53
N LEU A 310 8.89 -12.42 23.52
CA LEU A 310 8.58 -11.40 22.54
C LEU A 310 7.89 -10.18 23.18
N SER A 311 6.70 -10.37 23.73
CA SER A 311 5.84 -9.27 24.22
C SER A 311 6.44 -8.54 25.43
N ALA A 312 6.99 -9.26 26.41
CA ALA A 312 7.59 -8.66 27.60
C ALA A 312 8.85 -7.84 27.25
N SER A 313 9.74 -8.37 26.40
CA SER A 313 10.99 -7.65 26.05
C SER A 313 10.69 -6.30 25.39
N TYR A 314 9.68 -6.24 24.52
CA TYR A 314 9.27 -4.98 23.90
C TYR A 314 8.60 -4.03 24.87
N ALA A 315 7.62 -4.49 25.64
CA ALA A 315 6.93 -3.66 26.62
C ALA A 315 7.91 -3.07 27.66
N VAL A 316 8.83 -3.89 28.18
CA VAL A 316 9.90 -3.45 29.10
C VAL A 316 10.77 -2.36 28.45
N ARG A 317 11.11 -2.51 27.17
CA ARG A 317 11.92 -1.54 26.44
C ARG A 317 11.20 -0.21 26.23
N LEU A 318 9.90 -0.23 25.88
CA LEU A 318 9.10 0.99 25.69
C LEU A 318 9.03 1.82 26.98
N LEU A 319 8.95 1.12 28.12
CA LEU A 319 8.99 1.73 29.45
C LEU A 319 10.40 2.24 29.86
N GLY A 320 11.42 2.04 29.02
CA GLY A 320 12.80 2.46 29.28
C GLY A 320 13.58 1.51 30.21
N GLY A 321 13.09 0.29 30.41
CA GLY A 321 13.74 -0.72 31.24
C GLY A 321 14.59 -1.72 30.45
N ARG A 322 15.06 -2.73 31.18
CA ARG A 322 15.80 -3.89 30.66
C ARG A 322 15.35 -5.15 31.39
N MET A 323 15.53 -6.31 30.78
CA MET A 323 15.28 -7.59 31.44
C MET A 323 16.20 -7.77 32.66
N PRO A 324 15.71 -8.25 33.82
CA PRO A 324 16.53 -8.46 35.01
C PRO A 324 17.63 -9.52 34.85
N HIS A 325 17.33 -10.60 34.14
CA HIS A 325 18.19 -11.76 33.97
C HIS A 325 18.45 -12.07 32.50
N PRO A 326 19.67 -12.50 32.13
CA PRO A 326 19.95 -13.02 30.80
C PRO A 326 19.04 -14.20 30.47
N ILE A 327 18.56 -14.26 29.22
CA ILE A 327 17.78 -15.36 28.67
C ILE A 327 18.73 -16.51 28.34
N ARG A 328 19.17 -17.22 29.39
CA ARG A 328 20.12 -18.34 29.32
C ARG A 328 19.57 -19.54 28.54
N ALA A 329 18.25 -19.68 28.48
CA ALA A 329 17.57 -20.72 27.71
C ALA A 329 17.97 -20.72 26.22
N VAL A 330 18.34 -19.57 25.64
CA VAL A 330 18.89 -19.51 24.28
C VAL A 330 20.40 -19.42 24.25
N HIS A 331 21.02 -18.69 25.18
CA HIS A 331 22.47 -18.47 25.17
C HIS A 331 23.26 -19.76 25.40
N GLY A 332 22.71 -20.72 26.16
CA GLY A 332 23.36 -22.02 26.38
C GLY A 332 23.26 -23.01 25.22
N LEU A 333 22.56 -22.69 24.14
CA LEU A 333 22.37 -23.60 23.00
C LEU A 333 23.60 -23.61 22.09
N THR A 334 24.10 -24.79 21.75
CA THR A 334 25.15 -24.91 20.73
C THR A 334 24.57 -24.79 19.32
N GLY A 335 25.41 -24.45 18.35
CA GLY A 335 24.99 -24.41 16.95
C GLY A 335 24.45 -25.76 16.43
N THR A 336 24.98 -26.87 16.95
CA THR A 336 24.49 -28.22 16.63
C THR A 336 23.08 -28.44 17.18
N ASP A 337 22.83 -28.05 18.44
CA ASP A 337 21.52 -28.20 19.07
C ASP A 337 20.45 -27.42 18.31
N VAL A 338 20.75 -26.17 17.95
CA VAL A 338 19.81 -25.31 17.22
C VAL A 338 19.55 -25.81 15.81
N THR A 339 20.59 -26.25 15.10
CA THR A 339 20.41 -26.81 13.74
C THR A 339 19.52 -28.05 13.79
N ALA A 340 19.78 -28.97 14.72
CA ALA A 340 18.97 -30.17 14.91
C ALA A 340 17.52 -29.82 15.29
N ALA A 341 17.33 -28.84 16.17
CA ALA A 341 16.00 -28.38 16.57
C ALA A 341 15.21 -27.78 15.40
N LEU A 342 15.85 -26.97 14.54
CA LEU A 342 15.22 -26.37 13.37
C LEU A 342 14.92 -27.41 12.27
N ASP A 343 15.82 -28.36 12.05
CA ASP A 343 15.63 -29.45 11.07
C ASP A 343 14.53 -30.43 11.48
N ALA A 344 14.29 -30.60 12.78
CA ALA A 344 13.23 -31.47 13.30
C ALA A 344 11.82 -30.86 13.22
N ARG A 345 11.70 -29.56 12.90
CA ARG A 345 10.39 -28.89 12.87
C ARG A 345 9.63 -29.21 11.58
N ASP A 346 8.31 -29.19 11.69
CA ASP A 346 7.42 -29.34 10.56
C ASP A 346 7.32 -28.00 9.80
N TRP A 347 8.18 -27.83 8.80
CA TRP A 347 8.13 -26.68 7.88
C TRP A 347 7.07 -26.83 6.79
N ALA A 348 6.38 -27.97 6.70
CA ALA A 348 5.29 -28.16 5.76
C ALA A 348 3.95 -27.78 6.41
N ALA A 349 3.40 -28.64 7.28
CA ALA A 349 2.09 -28.40 7.88
C ALA A 349 2.14 -27.48 9.11
N GLY A 350 3.31 -27.36 9.75
CA GLY A 350 3.54 -26.55 10.95
C GLY A 350 4.35 -25.28 10.73
N ALA A 351 4.45 -24.78 9.49
CA ALA A 351 5.37 -23.68 9.14
C ALA A 351 5.17 -22.43 10.01
N TRP A 352 3.94 -22.11 10.43
CA TRP A 352 3.67 -21.02 11.37
C TRP A 352 4.40 -21.19 12.70
N GLY A 353 4.27 -22.37 13.32
CA GLY A 353 4.93 -22.68 14.59
C GLY A 353 6.45 -22.75 14.44
N SER A 354 6.93 -23.11 13.25
CA SER A 354 8.36 -23.10 12.91
C SER A 354 8.94 -21.70 12.81
N GLY A 355 8.25 -20.79 12.11
CA GLY A 355 8.61 -19.38 12.10
C GLY A 355 8.55 -18.73 13.49
N ALA A 356 7.51 -19.02 14.27
CA ALA A 356 7.34 -18.48 15.63
C ALA A 356 8.48 -18.89 16.58
N ALA A 357 9.02 -20.10 16.42
CA ALA A 357 10.17 -20.55 17.21
C ALA A 357 11.46 -19.77 16.85
N VAL A 358 11.69 -19.54 15.56
CA VAL A 358 12.83 -18.71 15.10
C VAL A 358 12.72 -17.28 15.64
N ASP A 359 11.53 -16.72 15.59
CA ASP A 359 11.20 -15.38 16.07
C ASP A 359 11.48 -15.22 17.58
N ALA A 360 11.04 -16.20 18.38
CA ALA A 360 11.29 -16.22 19.82
C ALA A 360 12.78 -16.31 20.15
N VAL A 361 13.52 -17.22 19.49
CA VAL A 361 14.96 -17.37 19.70
C VAL A 361 15.72 -16.12 19.30
N ALA A 362 15.43 -15.56 18.12
CA ALA A 362 16.08 -14.36 17.62
C ALA A 362 15.77 -13.14 18.51
N THR A 363 14.54 -13.01 19.00
CA THR A 363 14.16 -11.96 19.96
C THR A 363 14.88 -12.13 21.29
N ALA A 364 15.02 -13.35 21.79
CA ALA A 364 15.77 -13.63 23.02
C ALA A 364 17.25 -13.24 22.92
N CYS A 365 17.90 -13.59 21.81
CA CYS A 365 19.27 -13.14 21.53
C CYS A 365 19.34 -11.62 21.45
N ALA A 366 18.38 -10.98 20.77
CA ALA A 366 18.33 -9.53 20.66
C ALA A 366 18.20 -8.84 22.04
N ALA A 367 17.38 -9.39 22.94
CA ALA A 367 17.27 -8.91 24.32
C ALA A 367 18.59 -9.08 25.09
N ASN A 368 19.23 -10.26 25.01
CA ASN A 368 20.54 -10.50 25.63
C ASN A 368 21.62 -9.53 25.14
N MET A 369 21.71 -9.29 23.82
CA MET A 369 22.67 -8.36 23.22
C MET A 369 22.49 -6.91 23.68
N LEU A 370 21.28 -6.52 24.05
CA LEU A 370 20.97 -5.14 24.43
C LEU A 370 21.05 -4.93 25.92
N ASP A 371 20.61 -5.90 26.70
CA ASP A 371 20.43 -5.76 28.14
C ASP A 371 21.61 -6.37 28.92
N HIS A 372 22.34 -7.31 28.31
CA HIS A 372 23.32 -8.18 28.99
C HIS A 372 24.61 -8.47 28.20
N SER A 373 24.96 -7.65 27.19
CA SER A 373 26.18 -7.89 26.40
C SER A 373 27.46 -7.95 27.23
N ASP A 374 27.52 -7.20 28.32
CA ASP A 374 28.71 -7.13 29.18
C ASP A 374 28.79 -8.30 30.19
N ALA A 375 27.69 -9.06 30.33
CA ALA A 375 27.56 -10.15 31.30
C ALA A 375 27.68 -11.55 30.67
N LEU A 376 27.70 -11.63 29.33
CA LEU A 376 27.78 -12.87 28.56
C LEU A 376 29.06 -12.88 27.73
N ASP A 377 29.73 -14.03 27.66
CA ASP A 377 31.07 -14.18 27.05
C ASP A 377 31.09 -13.95 25.53
N ASP A 378 29.97 -14.21 24.86
CA ASP A 378 29.76 -13.97 23.43
C ASP A 378 29.04 -12.63 23.13
N GLY A 379 28.88 -11.75 24.13
CA GLY A 379 28.15 -10.50 23.97
C GLY A 379 26.63 -10.66 23.87
N GLY A 380 26.09 -11.83 24.19
CA GLY A 380 24.66 -12.16 24.12
C GLY A 380 24.17 -12.63 22.76
N VAL A 381 25.09 -12.85 21.81
CA VAL A 381 24.77 -13.29 20.44
C VAL A 381 24.11 -14.67 20.44
N GLY A 382 24.58 -15.58 21.30
CA GLY A 382 24.07 -16.94 21.41
C GLY A 382 24.02 -17.66 20.05
N PRO A 383 22.93 -18.39 19.75
CA PRO A 383 22.80 -19.14 18.50
C PRO A 383 22.41 -18.27 17.29
N LEU A 384 22.34 -16.93 17.42
CA LEU A 384 21.79 -16.05 16.38
C LEU A 384 22.46 -16.24 15.01
N LEU A 385 23.79 -16.33 14.97
CA LEU A 385 24.52 -16.53 13.71
C LEU A 385 24.24 -17.90 13.09
N THR A 386 24.02 -18.93 13.90
CA THR A 386 23.62 -20.25 13.42
C THR A 386 22.21 -20.23 12.85
N VAL A 387 21.26 -19.60 13.56
CA VAL A 387 19.87 -19.44 13.08
C VAL A 387 19.85 -18.68 11.76
N LEU A 388 20.62 -17.59 11.65
CA LEU A 388 20.74 -16.81 10.42
C LEU A 388 21.34 -17.62 9.28
N GLY A 389 22.45 -18.32 9.53
CA GLY A 389 23.10 -19.18 8.54
C GLY A 389 22.18 -20.29 8.05
N TRP A 390 21.45 -20.93 8.96
CA TRP A 390 20.44 -21.95 8.63
C TRP A 390 19.31 -21.36 7.77
N ALA A 391 18.76 -20.21 8.17
CA ALA A 391 17.67 -19.57 7.44
C ALA A 391 18.10 -19.19 6.01
N VAL A 392 19.24 -18.53 5.85
CA VAL A 392 19.75 -18.14 4.52
C VAL A 392 20.01 -19.37 3.64
N ALA A 393 20.51 -20.47 4.21
CA ALA A 393 20.81 -21.69 3.47
C ALA A 393 19.56 -22.49 3.04
N ARG A 394 18.41 -22.29 3.70
CA ARG A 394 17.17 -23.06 3.50
C ARG A 394 16.02 -22.26 2.86
N ALA A 395 16.21 -20.98 2.58
CA ALA A 395 15.22 -20.19 1.86
C ALA A 395 15.00 -20.78 0.45
N ASP A 396 13.75 -21.01 0.05
CA ASP A 396 13.46 -21.50 -1.31
C ASP A 396 13.60 -20.34 -2.31
N PRO A 397 14.50 -20.39 -3.31
CA PRO A 397 14.67 -19.32 -4.29
C PRO A 397 13.47 -19.09 -5.21
N ARG A 398 12.56 -20.07 -5.31
CA ARG A 398 11.38 -20.01 -6.19
C ARG A 398 10.23 -19.25 -5.54
N THR A 399 10.01 -19.46 -4.24
CA THR A 399 8.92 -18.82 -3.48
C THR A 399 9.42 -17.65 -2.62
N GLY A 400 10.71 -17.64 -2.29
CA GLY A 400 11.32 -16.76 -1.32
C GLY A 400 11.01 -17.11 0.13
N LEU A 401 10.24 -18.17 0.41
CA LEU A 401 9.74 -18.51 1.74
C LEU A 401 10.54 -19.62 2.43
N TRP A 402 10.18 -19.87 3.70
CA TRP A 402 10.53 -21.08 4.45
C TRP A 402 9.26 -21.90 4.66
N GLY A 403 9.25 -23.12 4.14
CA GLY A 403 8.11 -24.02 4.17
C GLY A 403 7.47 -24.26 2.80
N GLU A 404 6.50 -25.16 2.78
CA GLU A 404 5.90 -25.68 1.54
C GLU A 404 4.44 -25.24 1.42
N GLU A 405 3.98 -25.06 0.18
CA GLU A 405 2.55 -24.98 -0.09
C GLU A 405 1.93 -26.36 0.15
N LEU A 406 0.78 -26.41 0.84
CA LEU A 406 0.06 -27.64 1.13
C LEU A 406 -1.05 -27.86 0.09
N PRO A 407 -0.84 -28.66 -0.96
CA PRO A 407 -1.82 -28.83 -2.02
C PRO A 407 -3.05 -29.57 -1.46
N GLY A 408 -4.23 -29.00 -1.65
CA GLY A 408 -5.50 -29.57 -1.14
C GLY A 408 -5.98 -28.98 0.18
N ALA A 409 -5.20 -28.13 0.85
CA ALA A 409 -5.70 -27.28 1.91
C ALA A 409 -6.60 -26.16 1.36
N GLU A 410 -7.53 -25.64 2.18
CA GLU A 410 -8.42 -24.53 1.80
C GLU A 410 -7.64 -23.28 1.39
N SER A 411 -6.59 -22.94 2.15
CA SER A 411 -5.59 -21.95 1.78
C SER A 411 -4.19 -22.59 1.75
N PRO A 412 -3.69 -23.00 0.57
CA PRO A 412 -2.45 -23.77 0.44
C PRO A 412 -1.19 -23.06 0.95
N ARG A 413 -1.20 -21.72 0.99
CA ARG A 413 -0.04 -20.88 1.33
C ARG A 413 -0.07 -20.34 2.76
N LEU A 414 -1.19 -20.47 3.46
CA LEU A 414 -1.42 -19.80 4.74
C LEU A 414 -0.32 -20.10 5.76
N GLN A 415 0.00 -21.37 6.00
CA GLN A 415 1.02 -21.74 6.96
C GLN A 415 2.41 -21.20 6.57
N ALA A 416 2.79 -21.34 5.29
CA ALA A 416 4.09 -20.90 4.80
C ALA A 416 4.27 -19.38 4.88
N VAL A 417 3.25 -18.59 4.50
CA VAL A 417 3.31 -17.12 4.56
C VAL A 417 3.27 -16.61 6.00
N ASN A 418 2.39 -17.17 6.85
CA ASN A 418 2.30 -16.75 8.24
C ASN A 418 3.60 -17.13 9.01
N GLY A 419 4.19 -18.29 8.70
CA GLY A 419 5.50 -18.69 9.23
C GLY A 419 6.64 -17.80 8.72
N PHE A 420 6.63 -17.46 7.43
CA PHE A 420 7.60 -16.52 6.83
C PHE A 420 7.57 -15.17 7.53
N TYR A 421 6.40 -14.62 7.82
CA TYR A 421 6.28 -13.37 8.56
C TYR A 421 6.94 -13.45 9.94
N ARG A 422 6.61 -14.47 10.74
CA ARG A 422 7.21 -14.67 12.08
C ARG A 422 8.75 -14.70 12.00
N LEU A 423 9.27 -15.54 11.11
CA LEU A 423 10.70 -15.70 10.89
C LEU A 423 11.35 -14.38 10.48
N THR A 424 10.82 -13.71 9.46
CA THR A 424 11.43 -12.50 8.90
C THR A 424 11.33 -11.31 9.82
N ARG A 425 10.23 -11.16 10.59
CA ARG A 425 10.11 -10.13 11.61
C ARG A 425 11.18 -10.30 12.68
N GLY A 426 11.28 -11.49 13.28
CA GLY A 426 12.19 -11.75 14.40
C GLY A 426 13.67 -11.83 14.02
N LEU A 427 14.00 -12.16 12.76
CA LEU A 427 15.38 -12.39 12.33
C LEU A 427 15.89 -11.39 11.28
N PHE A 428 15.14 -11.09 10.23
CA PHE A 428 15.63 -10.22 9.15
C PHE A 428 15.36 -8.75 9.44
N ALA A 429 14.09 -8.38 9.61
CA ALA A 429 13.68 -7.01 9.93
C ALA A 429 14.29 -6.55 11.27
N GLN A 430 14.25 -7.43 12.28
CA GLN A 430 14.84 -7.20 13.60
C GLN A 430 16.28 -6.68 13.56
N PHE A 431 17.10 -7.20 12.64
CA PHE A 431 18.52 -6.89 12.55
C PHE A 431 18.87 -6.06 11.30
N GLY A 432 17.87 -5.58 10.56
CA GLY A 432 18.08 -4.77 9.35
C GLY A 432 18.75 -5.53 8.21
N LEU A 433 18.49 -6.83 8.12
CA LEU A 433 19.07 -7.70 7.10
C LEU A 433 18.13 -7.79 5.88
N PRO A 434 18.69 -7.78 4.65
CA PRO A 434 17.89 -7.94 3.44
C PRO A 434 17.34 -9.37 3.33
N LEU A 435 16.22 -9.51 2.63
CA LEU A 435 15.66 -10.82 2.32
C LEU A 435 16.53 -11.50 1.24
N PRO A 436 16.71 -12.83 1.30
CA PRO A 436 17.48 -13.53 0.28
C PRO A 436 16.89 -13.41 -1.14
N TYR A 437 15.54 -13.45 -1.24
CA TYR A 437 14.82 -13.49 -2.51
C TYR A 437 13.60 -12.56 -2.51
N PRO A 438 13.78 -11.22 -2.51
CA PRO A 438 12.68 -10.26 -2.35
C PRO A 438 11.68 -10.28 -3.52
N VAL A 439 12.14 -10.57 -4.74
CA VAL A 439 11.26 -10.69 -5.94
C VAL A 439 10.32 -11.90 -5.81
N ALA A 440 10.87 -13.07 -5.50
CA ALA A 440 10.09 -14.30 -5.29
C ALA A 440 9.13 -14.17 -4.10
N THR A 441 9.57 -13.49 -3.03
CA THR A 441 8.71 -13.15 -1.88
C THR A 441 7.50 -12.34 -2.32
N ILE A 442 7.70 -11.27 -3.09
CA ILE A 442 6.60 -10.43 -3.60
C ILE A 442 5.63 -11.27 -4.44
N ASP A 443 6.14 -12.11 -5.34
CA ASP A 443 5.28 -12.94 -6.19
C ASP A 443 4.42 -13.90 -5.37
N THR A 444 5.01 -14.59 -4.40
CA THR A 444 4.30 -15.56 -3.56
C THR A 444 3.31 -14.90 -2.60
N VAL A 445 3.71 -13.79 -1.96
CA VAL A 445 2.85 -13.10 -1.00
C VAL A 445 1.68 -12.40 -1.70
N LEU A 446 1.87 -11.84 -2.91
CA LEU A 446 0.74 -11.32 -3.69
C LEU A 446 -0.24 -12.42 -4.12
N LEU A 447 0.25 -13.61 -4.46
CA LEU A 447 -0.62 -14.77 -4.74
C LEU A 447 -1.41 -15.21 -3.50
N HIS A 448 -0.77 -15.21 -2.32
CA HIS A 448 -1.47 -15.48 -1.06
C HIS A 448 -2.47 -14.38 -0.70
N ALA A 449 -2.11 -13.12 -0.87
CA ALA A 449 -2.97 -11.97 -0.59
C ALA A 449 -4.24 -11.93 -1.47
N ALA A 450 -4.19 -12.59 -2.63
CA ALA A 450 -5.33 -12.79 -3.53
C ALA A 450 -6.16 -14.07 -3.23
N ASP A 451 -5.79 -14.85 -2.21
CA ASP A 451 -6.49 -16.08 -1.83
C ASP A 451 -7.92 -15.74 -1.36
N PRO A 452 -8.96 -16.34 -1.96
CA PRO A 452 -10.35 -16.09 -1.57
C PRO A 452 -10.64 -16.36 -0.09
N HIS A 453 -9.91 -17.28 0.55
CA HIS A 453 -10.05 -17.56 1.97
C HIS A 453 -9.81 -16.28 2.80
N LEU A 454 -8.86 -15.43 2.42
CA LEU A 454 -8.56 -14.18 3.13
C LEU A 454 -9.68 -13.14 3.06
N SER A 455 -10.67 -13.31 2.17
CA SER A 455 -11.85 -12.45 2.13
C SER A 455 -13.00 -12.95 2.99
N THR A 456 -12.91 -14.16 3.54
CA THR A 456 -13.95 -14.76 4.39
C THR A 456 -13.96 -14.16 5.80
N PRO A 457 -15.05 -14.33 6.57
CA PRO A 457 -15.10 -13.94 7.98
C PRO A 457 -13.95 -14.46 8.84
N ASP A 458 -13.55 -15.71 8.62
CA ASP A 458 -12.54 -16.39 9.41
C ASP A 458 -11.11 -16.18 8.85
N GLY A 459 -10.99 -15.79 7.58
CA GLY A 459 -9.71 -15.52 6.94
C GLY A 459 -9.27 -14.05 6.97
N TRP A 460 -10.19 -13.09 7.07
CA TRP A 460 -9.85 -11.67 7.23
C TRP A 460 -9.55 -11.32 8.69
N THR A 461 -8.39 -11.76 9.17
CA THR A 461 -7.90 -11.52 10.53
C THR A 461 -6.70 -10.57 10.52
N ALA A 462 -6.45 -9.91 11.65
CA ALA A 462 -5.28 -9.06 11.82
C ALA A 462 -3.98 -9.84 11.54
N CYS A 463 -3.89 -11.10 11.96
CA CYS A 463 -2.72 -11.94 11.68
C CYS A 463 -2.51 -12.12 10.17
N ASN A 464 -3.51 -12.62 9.45
CA ASN A 464 -3.34 -12.92 8.03
C ASN A 464 -3.03 -11.68 7.17
N VAL A 465 -3.63 -10.53 7.51
CA VAL A 465 -3.35 -9.28 6.80
C VAL A 465 -1.95 -8.76 7.14
N LEU A 466 -1.53 -8.83 8.41
CA LEU A 466 -0.17 -8.45 8.82
C LEU A 466 0.89 -9.34 8.18
N ASP A 467 0.60 -10.64 8.09
CA ASP A 467 1.46 -11.66 7.50
C ASP A 467 1.64 -11.47 5.99
N SER A 468 0.77 -10.67 5.36
CA SER A 468 0.96 -10.18 3.98
C SER A 468 1.62 -8.79 3.94
N ALA A 469 1.15 -7.86 4.77
CA ALA A 469 1.56 -6.47 4.76
C ALA A 469 3.06 -6.31 5.09
N HIS A 470 3.54 -6.97 6.14
CA HIS A 470 4.93 -6.84 6.58
C HIS A 470 5.92 -7.44 5.57
N PRO A 471 5.76 -8.67 5.05
CA PRO A 471 6.59 -9.20 3.97
C PRO A 471 6.66 -8.31 2.72
N LEU A 472 5.51 -7.82 2.25
CA LEU A 472 5.47 -6.92 1.09
C LEU A 472 6.18 -5.61 1.38
N TRP A 473 5.98 -5.03 2.57
CA TRP A 473 6.70 -3.84 3.01
C TRP A 473 8.21 -4.07 3.04
N LEU A 474 8.68 -5.14 3.67
CA LEU A 474 10.11 -5.46 3.82
C LEU A 474 10.78 -5.74 2.47
N ALA A 475 10.12 -6.47 1.57
CA ALA A 475 10.63 -6.74 0.23
C ALA A 475 10.66 -5.48 -0.65
N SER A 476 9.66 -4.60 -0.51
CA SER A 476 9.56 -3.34 -1.28
C SER A 476 10.67 -2.34 -0.94
N GLN A 477 11.31 -2.46 0.24
CA GLN A 477 12.51 -1.67 0.56
C GLN A 477 13.72 -2.04 -0.32
N GLN A 478 13.68 -3.18 -1.00
CA GLN A 478 14.81 -3.75 -1.74
C GLN A 478 14.60 -3.74 -3.26
N THR A 479 13.34 -3.65 -3.72
CA THR A 479 12.99 -3.74 -5.16
C THR A 479 11.69 -3.01 -5.48
N LYS A 480 11.53 -2.62 -6.75
CA LYS A 480 10.28 -2.04 -7.30
C LYS A 480 9.41 -3.06 -8.02
N HIS A 481 9.76 -4.35 -7.96
CA HIS A 481 9.01 -5.43 -8.58
C HIS A 481 7.54 -5.39 -8.17
N ARG A 482 6.62 -5.32 -9.15
CA ARG A 482 5.16 -5.28 -8.96
C ARG A 482 4.66 -4.20 -7.97
N CYS A 483 5.40 -3.10 -7.80
CA CYS A 483 5.03 -2.02 -6.88
C CYS A 483 3.64 -1.42 -7.15
N GLY A 484 3.18 -1.41 -8.40
CA GLY A 484 1.82 -0.99 -8.76
C GLY A 484 0.74 -1.89 -8.14
N GLU A 485 0.91 -3.22 -8.23
CA GLU A 485 -0.01 -4.21 -7.67
C GLU A 485 0.02 -4.21 -6.13
N ILE A 486 1.21 -4.05 -5.54
CA ILE A 486 1.36 -3.88 -4.08
C ILE A 486 0.61 -2.63 -3.60
N ALA A 487 0.76 -1.51 -4.30
CA ALA A 487 0.07 -0.27 -3.94
C ALA A 487 -1.46 -0.37 -4.16
N GLU A 488 -1.93 -1.16 -5.12
CA GLU A 488 -3.35 -1.42 -5.31
C GLU A 488 -3.92 -2.28 -4.18
N TRP A 489 -3.27 -3.40 -3.87
CA TRP A 489 -3.63 -4.27 -2.75
C TRP A 489 -3.61 -3.51 -1.41
N ALA A 490 -2.53 -2.77 -1.14
CA ALA A 490 -2.38 -2.04 0.12
C ALA A 490 -3.47 -0.98 0.30
N ARG A 491 -3.90 -0.32 -0.78
CA ARG A 491 -5.00 0.65 -0.74
C ARG A 491 -6.33 -0.02 -0.39
N GLY A 492 -6.64 -1.15 -1.04
CA GLY A 492 -7.87 -1.90 -0.76
C GLY A 492 -7.92 -2.49 0.66
N ALA A 493 -6.77 -2.97 1.16
CA ALA A 493 -6.67 -3.44 2.54
C ALA A 493 -6.78 -2.30 3.56
N LEU A 494 -6.17 -1.15 3.27
CA LEU A 494 -6.18 0.03 4.14
C LEU A 494 -7.58 0.65 4.24
N GLU A 495 -8.29 0.78 3.12
CA GLU A 495 -9.68 1.28 3.11
C GLU A 495 -10.58 0.42 4.01
N GLN A 496 -10.43 -0.90 3.93
CA GLN A 496 -11.17 -1.82 4.81
C GLN A 496 -10.74 -1.70 6.27
N ALA A 497 -9.45 -1.52 6.57
CA ALA A 497 -8.93 -1.42 7.93
C ALA A 497 -9.39 -0.13 8.65
N LEU A 498 -9.37 1.01 7.95
CA LEU A 498 -9.78 2.30 8.53
C LEU A 498 -11.24 2.33 8.97
N GLY A 499 -12.11 1.50 8.36
CA GLY A 499 -13.52 1.39 8.70
C GLY A 499 -13.86 0.48 9.89
N GLN A 500 -12.87 -0.17 10.52
CA GLN A 500 -13.09 -1.19 11.56
C GLN A 500 -13.01 -0.64 13.00
N TRP A 501 -12.68 0.64 13.19
CA TRP A 501 -12.63 1.23 14.53
C TRP A 501 -14.01 1.32 15.16
N VAL A 502 -14.16 0.74 16.35
CA VAL A 502 -15.38 0.82 17.16
C VAL A 502 -15.17 1.87 18.26
N PRO A 503 -15.99 2.95 18.29
CA PRO A 503 -15.78 4.06 19.20
C PRO A 503 -15.67 3.65 20.67
N GLY A 504 -14.56 4.01 21.32
CA GLY A 504 -14.26 3.68 22.72
C GLY A 504 -13.96 2.21 23.00
N GLU A 505 -14.00 1.33 21.99
CA GLU A 505 -13.73 -0.11 22.14
C GLU A 505 -12.48 -0.59 21.38
N GLY A 506 -12.05 0.13 20.34
CA GLY A 506 -10.86 -0.20 19.55
C GLY A 506 -11.20 -1.06 18.34
N MET A 507 -10.35 -2.05 18.02
CA MET A 507 -10.52 -2.90 16.84
C MET A 507 -10.53 -4.39 17.22
N ALA A 508 -11.39 -5.15 16.54
CA ALA A 508 -11.47 -6.59 16.70
C ALA A 508 -10.33 -7.30 15.95
N PHE A 509 -9.86 -8.44 16.48
CA PHE A 509 -8.81 -9.22 15.82
C PHE A 509 -9.29 -9.80 14.48
N ALA A 510 -10.52 -10.27 14.42
CA ALA A 510 -11.19 -10.78 13.22
C ALA A 510 -12.55 -10.07 13.06
N PRO A 511 -12.59 -8.85 12.52
CA PRO A 511 -13.76 -7.94 12.55
C PRO A 511 -15.02 -8.48 11.85
N ARG A 512 -14.89 -9.56 11.08
CA ARG A 512 -16.00 -10.21 10.39
C ARG A 512 -16.45 -11.50 11.08
N SER A 513 -15.68 -12.01 12.04
CA SER A 513 -16.01 -13.24 12.76
C SER A 513 -17.26 -13.05 13.62
N SER A 514 -18.05 -14.11 13.75
CA SER A 514 -19.18 -14.18 14.68
C SER A 514 -18.78 -14.71 16.06
N GLY A 515 -17.53 -15.15 16.20
CA GLY A 515 -16.97 -15.63 17.45
C GLY A 515 -16.33 -14.52 18.28
N GLU A 516 -15.61 -14.95 19.30
CA GLU A 516 -14.91 -14.11 20.25
C GLU A 516 -13.90 -13.13 19.61
N ASP A 517 -13.23 -13.54 18.54
CA ASP A 517 -12.28 -12.70 17.80
C ASP A 517 -12.96 -11.55 17.03
N GLY A 518 -14.28 -11.59 16.88
CA GLY A 518 -15.11 -10.51 16.32
C GLY A 518 -15.33 -9.34 17.27
N GLU A 519 -14.99 -9.48 18.55
CA GLU A 519 -15.11 -8.43 19.55
C GLU A 519 -13.85 -7.56 19.61
N PRO A 520 -13.97 -6.23 19.73
CA PRO A 520 -12.82 -5.35 19.93
C PRO A 520 -12.06 -5.64 21.22
N GLY A 521 -10.73 -5.71 21.10
CA GLY A 521 -9.81 -6.00 22.20
C GLY A 521 -8.45 -5.35 22.02
N LEU A 522 -7.58 -5.47 23.03
CA LEU A 522 -6.24 -4.88 23.01
C LEU A 522 -5.36 -5.47 21.90
N GLN A 523 -5.35 -6.80 21.76
CA GLN A 523 -4.56 -7.50 20.74
C GLN A 523 -4.98 -7.09 19.32
N GLY A 524 -6.29 -7.08 19.05
CA GLY A 524 -6.82 -6.63 17.76
C GLY A 524 -6.45 -5.18 17.45
N THR A 525 -6.59 -4.30 18.44
CA THR A 525 -6.27 -2.88 18.31
C THR A 525 -4.79 -2.64 18.03
N GLU A 526 -3.89 -3.28 18.79
CA GLU A 526 -2.43 -3.15 18.60
C GLU A 526 -2.03 -3.62 17.20
N MET A 527 -2.47 -4.81 16.80
CA MET A 527 -2.11 -5.39 15.51
C MET A 527 -2.66 -4.56 14.34
N TRP A 528 -3.91 -4.11 14.39
CA TRP A 528 -4.46 -3.31 13.29
C TRP A 528 -3.84 -1.91 13.17
N LEU A 529 -3.48 -1.26 14.28
CA LEU A 529 -2.73 0.00 14.21
C LEU A 529 -1.37 -0.20 13.52
N SER A 530 -0.71 -1.33 13.80
CA SER A 530 0.52 -1.76 13.15
C SER A 530 0.32 -2.04 11.64
N ILE A 531 -0.74 -2.75 11.27
CA ILE A 531 -1.10 -3.04 9.88
C ILE A 531 -1.39 -1.74 9.11
N ILE A 532 -2.22 -0.86 9.66
CA ILE A 532 -2.61 0.41 9.04
C ILE A 532 -1.38 1.25 8.72
N TRP A 533 -0.42 1.30 9.65
CA TRP A 533 0.83 2.01 9.42
C TRP A 533 1.66 1.40 8.29
N LEU A 534 1.84 0.07 8.27
CA LEU A 534 2.59 -0.62 7.20
C LEU A 534 1.94 -0.41 5.81
N LEU A 535 0.60 -0.53 5.74
CA LEU A 535 -0.16 -0.29 4.53
C LEU A 535 -0.07 1.17 4.07
N ALA A 536 -0.13 2.13 5.00
CA ALA A 536 0.06 3.54 4.69
C ALA A 536 1.50 3.84 4.23
N ASP A 537 2.50 3.15 4.78
CA ASP A 537 3.91 3.33 4.41
C ASP A 537 4.22 2.78 3.01
N LEU A 538 3.61 1.64 2.64
CA LEU A 538 3.59 1.11 1.26
C LEU A 538 2.99 2.11 0.25
N LEU A 539 2.16 3.04 0.72
CA LEU A 539 1.56 4.12 -0.07
C LEU A 539 2.24 5.48 0.13
N HIS A 540 3.36 5.52 0.87
CA HIS A 540 4.11 6.74 1.21
C HIS A 540 3.28 7.82 1.94
N ALA A 541 2.35 7.39 2.80
CA ALA A 541 1.42 8.25 3.52
C ALA A 541 1.36 7.99 5.04
N SER A 542 2.25 7.15 5.58
CA SER A 542 2.29 6.78 7.01
C SER A 542 2.51 7.97 7.95
N ASP A 543 3.20 9.01 7.48
CA ASP A 543 3.41 10.29 8.17
C ASP A 543 2.11 10.99 8.57
N SER A 544 1.02 10.71 7.84
CA SER A 544 -0.29 11.32 8.07
C SER A 544 -1.02 10.75 9.28
N LEU A 545 -0.63 9.57 9.79
CA LEU A 545 -1.25 8.93 10.95
C LEU A 545 -0.91 9.61 12.30
N GLY A 546 0.21 10.33 12.36
CA GLY A 546 0.68 10.96 13.59
C GLY A 546 1.20 9.98 14.66
N TYR A 547 1.32 8.69 14.36
CA TYR A 547 1.94 7.69 15.22
C TYR A 547 2.91 6.80 14.42
N ARG A 548 3.83 6.14 15.13
CA ARG A 548 4.79 5.20 14.53
C ARG A 548 5.11 4.11 15.54
N MET A 549 5.00 2.83 15.14
CA MET A 549 5.21 1.70 16.04
C MET A 549 6.66 1.61 16.51
N ARG A 550 6.85 1.39 17.81
CA ARG A 550 8.16 1.14 18.45
C ARG A 550 8.28 -0.25 19.09
N GLY A 551 7.16 -0.97 19.18
CA GLY A 551 7.07 -2.28 19.84
C GLY A 551 7.37 -3.47 18.93
N VAL A 552 6.53 -4.50 19.01
CA VAL A 552 6.74 -5.80 18.34
C VAL A 552 6.84 -5.66 16.81
N HIS A 553 6.04 -4.78 16.22
CA HIS A 553 5.88 -4.60 14.78
C HIS A 553 6.59 -3.37 14.22
N ARG A 554 7.58 -2.82 14.95
CA ARG A 554 8.31 -1.62 14.51
C ARG A 554 9.04 -1.84 13.16
N PRO A 555 9.20 -0.78 12.35
CA PRO A 555 9.95 -0.86 11.11
C PRO A 555 11.47 -0.80 11.30
N GLU A 556 11.98 -0.23 12.41
CA GLU A 556 13.43 -0.07 12.61
C GLU A 556 14.14 -1.33 13.14
N PRO A 557 15.38 -1.59 12.67
CA PRO A 557 16.25 -2.59 13.27
C PRO A 557 16.52 -2.29 14.73
N ILE A 558 16.72 -3.34 15.54
CA ILE A 558 16.97 -3.22 16.97
C ILE A 558 18.28 -2.47 17.29
N ALA A 559 19.25 -2.46 16.36
CA ALA A 559 20.47 -1.67 16.48
C ALA A 559 20.20 -0.16 16.57
N ALA A 560 19.11 0.33 15.97
CA ALA A 560 18.72 1.74 16.03
C ALA A 560 18.21 2.16 17.43
N LEU A 561 17.87 1.20 18.31
CA LEU A 561 17.45 1.49 19.68
C LEU A 561 18.63 1.86 20.59
N ARG A 562 19.87 1.46 20.27
CA ARG A 562 21.06 1.86 21.06
C ARG A 562 21.36 3.37 20.97
N SER A 563 20.91 4.03 19.90
CA SER A 563 21.11 5.48 19.69
C SER A 563 20.00 6.36 20.27
N ALA A 564 18.90 5.77 20.73
CA ALA A 564 17.75 6.49 21.29
C ALA A 564 17.76 6.49 22.82
N SER A 565 18.88 6.84 23.45
CA SER A 565 18.80 7.35 24.83
C SER A 565 18.05 8.68 24.78
N ARG A 566 16.85 8.72 25.37
CA ARG A 566 15.95 9.89 25.44
C ARG A 566 16.78 11.16 25.67
N SER A 567 16.83 12.03 24.67
CA SER A 567 17.32 13.40 24.79
C SER A 567 16.27 14.27 25.46
#